data_AF-A0A921GMD4-F1
#
_entry.id   AF-A0A921GMD4-F1
#
_cell.length_a   1.000
_cell.length_b   1.000
_cell.length_c   1.000
_cell.angle_alpha   90.00
_cell.angle_beta   90.00
_cell.angle_gamma   90.00
#
_symmetry.space_group_name_H-M   'P 1'
#
loop_
_entity.id
_entity.type
_entity.pdbx_description
1 polymer ?
#
loop_
_entity_poly.entity_id
_entity_poly.type
_entity_poly.pdbx_seq_one_letter_code
_entity_poly.pdbx_strand_id
1 'polypeptide(L)'
;MSDGDGSLAVYVGEHACRALDGILRVGAELPVEIVHGTRTSLRRLRAAVRTVPGAVPDAAAADAALQALALPLGEVRDADVLAALLASEAEDLEPGPARSAAQALLEDELRSRRRDALAAVEAAAGTGAWREGAALLEAWCRTPPSLPVPAAEEVLDRAERKVVRRLETSGGEPSRLHAARKAAKRWRYAAELLAAAPDDAPSHEHIEAARVRAEAMQDLLGGVQDLEIAHGLLTELVTAADDGSPARTGLEQLRTRLSARQRELIARAVASS
;
A
#
# COMPACT_ATOMS: atom_id res chain seq x y z
N MET A 1 30.54 8.74 14.16
CA MET A 1 29.28 8.03 14.41
C MET A 1 28.24 8.98 15.01
N SER A 2 27.88 10.09 14.35
CA SER A 2 26.95 11.06 14.95
C SER A 2 26.00 11.76 13.98
N ASP A 3 26.28 11.81 12.68
CA ASP A 3 25.42 12.56 11.74
C ASP A 3 24.29 11.71 11.13
N GLY A 4 24.50 10.40 10.95
CA GLY A 4 23.49 9.48 10.36
C GLY A 4 22.28 9.23 11.27
N ASP A 5 22.49 9.13 12.58
CA ASP A 5 21.43 8.84 13.55
C ASP A 5 20.44 10.03 13.71
N GLY A 6 20.93 11.26 13.49
CA GLY A 6 20.11 12.47 13.52
C GLY A 6 19.15 12.57 12.33
N SER A 7 19.59 12.15 11.15
CA SER A 7 18.80 12.18 9.91
C SER A 7 17.62 11.20 9.95
N LEU A 8 17.82 9.98 10.46
CA LEU A 8 16.74 9.01 10.64
C LEU A 8 15.74 9.44 11.74
N ALA A 9 16.21 10.08 12.81
CA ALA A 9 15.33 10.62 13.83
C ALA A 9 14.42 11.74 13.27
N VAL A 10 14.97 12.63 12.44
CA VAL A 10 14.18 13.66 11.73
C VAL A 10 13.14 13.00 10.83
N TYR A 11 13.52 12.01 10.03
CA TYR A 11 12.60 11.26 9.17
C TYR A 11 11.44 10.62 9.95
N VAL A 12 11.74 9.98 11.09
CA VAL A 12 10.70 9.41 11.96
C VAL A 12 9.79 10.49 12.51
N GLY A 13 10.34 11.61 12.99
CA GLY A 13 9.58 12.74 13.52
C GLY A 13 8.61 13.32 12.48
N GLU A 14 9.09 13.59 11.26
CA GLU A 14 8.27 14.10 10.17
C GLU A 14 7.10 13.16 9.81
N HIS A 15 7.37 11.85 9.71
CA HIS A 15 6.33 10.87 9.43
C HIS A 15 5.38 10.66 10.61
N ALA A 16 5.86 10.78 11.85
CA ALA A 16 5.00 10.75 13.03
C ALA A 16 4.04 11.94 13.05
N CYS A 17 4.53 13.16 12.81
CA CYS A 17 3.69 14.35 12.74
C CYS A 17 2.69 14.30 11.57
N ARG A 18 3.13 13.87 10.38
CA ARG A 18 2.24 13.72 9.20
C ARG A 18 1.16 12.66 9.44
N ALA A 19 1.52 11.52 10.02
CA ALA A 19 0.55 10.50 10.39
C ALA A 19 -0.43 11.02 11.44
N LEU A 20 0.05 11.74 12.45
CA LEU A 20 -0.78 12.31 13.50
C LEU A 20 -1.80 13.31 12.96
N ASP A 21 -1.39 14.26 12.12
CA ASP A 21 -2.32 15.22 11.47
C ASP A 21 -3.44 14.49 10.72
N GLY A 22 -3.10 13.45 9.97
CA GLY A 22 -4.09 12.63 9.27
C GLY A 22 -5.03 11.86 10.20
N ILE A 23 -4.52 11.30 11.30
CA ILE A 23 -5.30 10.59 12.32
C ILE A 23 -6.26 11.53 13.05
N LEU A 24 -5.85 12.78 13.30
CA LEU A 24 -6.70 13.80 13.93
C LEU A 24 -7.81 14.32 13.00
N ARG A 25 -7.70 14.11 11.69
CA ARG A 25 -8.70 14.50 10.68
C ARG A 25 -9.70 13.40 10.35
N VAL A 26 -9.57 12.22 10.95
CA VAL A 26 -10.49 11.11 10.70
C VAL A 26 -11.92 11.49 11.04
N GLY A 27 -12.83 11.20 10.12
CA GLY A 27 -14.27 11.40 10.26
C GLY A 27 -15.00 10.94 9.00
N ALA A 28 -16.30 11.27 8.92
CA ALA A 28 -17.20 10.81 7.88
C ALA A 28 -16.76 11.22 6.46
N GLU A 29 -15.99 12.30 6.34
CA GLU A 29 -15.33 12.72 5.12
C GLU A 29 -13.83 12.76 5.35
N LEU A 30 -13.10 11.88 4.66
CA LEU A 30 -11.64 11.86 4.68
C LEU A 30 -11.13 11.87 3.23
N PRO A 31 -10.43 12.93 2.78
CA PRO A 31 -9.93 13.01 1.41
C PRO A 31 -8.89 11.93 1.07
N VAL A 32 -8.84 11.51 -0.19
CA VAL A 32 -7.97 10.42 -0.69
C VAL A 32 -6.50 10.71 -0.43
N GLU A 33 -6.07 11.96 -0.61
CA GLU A 33 -4.72 12.43 -0.38
C GLU A 33 -4.31 12.37 1.11
N ILE A 34 -5.25 12.63 2.02
CA ILE A 34 -5.02 12.51 3.46
C ILE A 34 -4.90 11.03 3.83
N VAL A 35 -5.79 10.17 3.34
CA VAL A 35 -5.69 8.71 3.54
C VAL A 35 -4.35 8.20 3.04
N HIS A 36 -3.97 8.57 1.81
CA HIS A 36 -2.73 8.14 1.19
C HIS A 36 -1.50 8.62 1.97
N GLY A 37 -1.43 9.91 2.32
CA GLY A 37 -0.32 10.49 3.07
C GLY A 37 -0.15 9.89 4.47
N THR A 38 -1.26 9.67 5.18
CA THR A 38 -1.30 9.04 6.50
C THR A 38 -0.79 7.61 6.43
N ARG A 39 -1.32 6.82 5.48
CA ARG A 39 -0.88 5.43 5.28
C ARG A 39 0.58 5.32 4.88
N THR A 40 1.05 6.18 4.00
CA THR A 40 2.46 6.21 3.60
C THR A 40 3.35 6.47 4.82
N SER A 41 2.95 7.40 5.69
CA SER A 41 3.70 7.70 6.91
C SER A 41 3.68 6.55 7.92
N LEU A 42 2.50 5.99 8.23
CA LEU A 42 2.37 4.81 9.10
C LEU A 42 3.17 3.61 8.57
N ARG A 43 3.17 3.39 7.26
CA ARG A 43 3.95 2.34 6.60
C ARG A 43 5.46 2.54 6.82
N ARG A 44 5.95 3.77 6.66
CA ARG A 44 7.37 4.12 6.85
C ARG A 44 7.80 4.02 8.32
N LEU A 45 6.95 4.46 9.24
CA LEU A 45 7.20 4.29 10.69
C LEU A 45 7.30 2.79 11.06
N ARG A 46 6.38 1.96 10.56
CA ARG A 46 6.45 0.51 10.76
C ARG A 46 7.66 -0.13 10.10
N ALA A 47 8.12 0.41 8.97
CA ALA A 47 9.36 -0.03 8.32
C ALA A 47 10.57 0.25 9.22
N ALA A 48 10.64 1.44 9.81
CA ALA A 48 11.69 1.82 10.75
C ALA A 48 11.76 0.86 11.94
N VAL A 49 10.63 0.62 12.60
CA VAL A 49 10.52 -0.28 13.76
C VAL A 49 10.96 -1.71 13.45
N ARG A 50 10.64 -2.22 12.25
CA ARG A 50 10.90 -3.61 11.87
C ARG A 50 12.29 -3.87 11.31
N THR A 51 12.89 -2.85 10.71
CA THR A 51 14.14 -3.01 9.95
C THR A 51 15.35 -2.72 10.82
N VAL A 52 15.20 -1.91 11.87
CA VAL A 52 16.29 -1.44 12.72
C VAL A 52 16.18 -2.12 14.10
N PRO A 53 16.99 -3.15 14.38
CA PRO A 53 16.99 -3.79 15.70
C PRO A 53 17.37 -2.79 16.80
N GLY A 54 16.65 -2.80 17.91
CA GLY A 54 16.91 -1.89 19.04
C GLY A 54 16.50 -0.43 18.81
N ALA A 55 15.85 -0.12 17.68
CA ALA A 55 15.30 1.20 17.34
C ALA A 55 14.45 1.83 18.45
N VAL A 56 13.64 0.99 19.09
CA VAL A 56 12.71 1.39 20.16
C VAL A 56 12.70 0.32 21.25
N PRO A 57 12.47 0.68 22.53
CA PRO A 57 12.53 -0.26 23.65
C PRO A 57 11.61 -1.48 23.52
N ASP A 58 10.43 -1.30 22.93
CA ASP A 58 9.49 -2.39 22.62
C ASP A 58 8.99 -2.25 21.17
N ALA A 59 9.77 -2.83 20.24
CA ALA A 59 9.45 -2.79 18.82
C ALA A 59 8.16 -3.56 18.47
N ALA A 60 7.81 -4.59 19.25
CA ALA A 60 6.60 -5.36 19.01
C ALA A 60 5.36 -4.54 19.39
N ALA A 61 5.36 -3.91 20.55
CA ALA A 61 4.28 -3.03 20.98
C ALA A 61 4.15 -1.80 20.07
N ALA A 62 5.26 -1.18 19.67
CA ALA A 62 5.25 -0.04 18.76
C ALA A 62 4.67 -0.40 17.37
N ASP A 63 5.08 -1.53 16.79
CA ASP A 63 4.51 -1.98 15.50
C ASP A 63 3.02 -2.33 15.63
N ALA A 64 2.60 -2.94 16.75
CA ALA A 64 1.20 -3.24 17.02
C ALA A 64 0.35 -1.96 17.13
N ALA A 65 0.82 -0.95 17.86
CA ALA A 65 0.14 0.34 18.01
C ALA A 65 0.01 1.07 16.67
N LEU A 66 1.09 1.13 15.87
CA LEU A 66 1.04 1.70 14.52
C LEU A 66 0.13 0.89 13.58
N GLN A 67 0.09 -0.44 13.74
CA GLN A 67 -0.77 -1.31 12.96
C GLN A 67 -2.25 -1.09 13.26
N ALA A 68 -2.60 -0.82 14.52
CA ALA A 68 -3.97 -0.51 14.92
C ALA A 68 -4.53 0.72 14.18
N LEU A 69 -3.68 1.71 13.89
CA LEU A 69 -4.02 2.86 13.06
C LEU A 69 -4.03 2.54 11.56
N ALA A 70 -3.06 1.75 11.10
CA ALA A 70 -2.85 1.51 9.67
C ALA A 70 -3.87 0.55 9.05
N LEU A 71 -4.41 -0.41 9.82
CA LEU A 71 -5.33 -1.42 9.30
C LEU A 71 -6.66 -0.82 8.82
N PRO A 72 -7.41 -0.03 9.62
CA PRO A 72 -8.71 0.52 9.18
C PRO A 72 -8.58 1.45 7.98
N LEU A 73 -7.55 2.31 7.98
CA LEU A 73 -7.23 3.17 6.83
C LEU A 73 -6.90 2.35 5.57
N GLY A 74 -6.50 1.09 5.73
CA GLY A 74 -6.24 0.17 4.63
C GLY A 74 -7.45 -0.11 3.78
N GLU A 75 -8.58 -0.39 4.41
CA GLU A 75 -9.82 -0.66 3.71
C GLU A 75 -10.28 0.56 2.89
N VAL A 76 -10.12 1.77 3.45
CA VAL A 76 -10.44 3.02 2.73
C VAL A 76 -9.54 3.19 1.51
N ARG A 77 -8.23 2.95 1.67
CA ARG A 77 -7.28 3.06 0.56
C ARG A 77 -7.51 2.00 -0.50
N ASP A 78 -7.86 0.78 -0.10
CA ASP A 78 -8.14 -0.30 -1.04
C ASP A 78 -9.39 0.03 -1.85
N ALA A 79 -10.43 0.64 -1.24
CA ALA A 79 -11.58 1.20 -1.95
C ALA A 79 -11.18 2.34 -2.91
N ASP A 80 -10.33 3.27 -2.48
CA ASP A 80 -9.84 4.39 -3.33
C ASP A 80 -9.07 3.88 -4.56
N VAL A 81 -8.18 2.89 -4.37
CA VAL A 81 -7.39 2.28 -5.44
C VAL A 81 -8.29 1.54 -6.42
N LEU A 82 -9.24 0.75 -5.90
CA LEU A 82 -10.18 0.00 -6.71
C LEU A 82 -11.07 0.94 -7.54
N ALA A 83 -11.51 2.06 -6.94
CA ALA A 83 -12.31 3.05 -7.64
C ALA A 83 -11.55 3.72 -8.78
N ALA A 84 -10.31 4.16 -8.53
CA ALA A 84 -9.46 4.75 -9.56
C ALA A 84 -9.16 3.77 -10.71
N LEU A 85 -8.87 2.50 -10.38
CA LEU A 85 -8.61 1.45 -11.37
C LEU A 85 -9.83 1.21 -12.26
N LEU A 86 -11.01 0.98 -11.68
CA LEU A 86 -12.21 0.66 -12.44
C LEU A 86 -12.77 1.85 -13.21
N ALA A 87 -12.63 3.07 -12.69
CA ALA A 87 -12.99 4.28 -13.42
C ALA A 87 -12.16 4.41 -14.71
N SER A 88 -10.83 4.28 -14.61
CA SER A 88 -9.94 4.31 -15.76
C SER A 88 -10.25 3.20 -16.77
N GLU A 89 -10.54 1.99 -16.31
CA GLU A 89 -10.86 0.86 -17.21
C GLU A 89 -12.21 1.03 -17.89
N ALA A 90 -13.18 1.67 -17.23
CA ALA A 90 -14.47 2.00 -17.82
C ALA A 90 -14.39 3.17 -18.81
N GLU A 91 -13.43 4.09 -18.64
CA GLU A 91 -13.18 5.16 -19.60
C GLU A 91 -12.66 4.65 -20.95
N ASP A 92 -11.94 3.52 -20.94
CA ASP A 92 -11.39 2.85 -22.12
C ASP A 92 -12.43 2.02 -22.89
N LEU A 93 -13.66 1.88 -22.37
CA LEU A 93 -14.74 1.24 -23.12
C LEU A 93 -15.28 2.18 -24.21
N GLU A 94 -15.75 1.58 -25.30
CA GLU A 94 -16.45 2.32 -26.36
C GLU A 94 -17.64 3.10 -25.79
N PRO A 95 -17.81 4.38 -26.15
CA PRO A 95 -18.95 5.18 -25.72
C PRO A 95 -20.28 4.53 -26.13
N GLY A 96 -21.18 4.35 -25.15
CA GLY A 96 -22.50 3.79 -25.41
C GLY A 96 -23.24 3.38 -24.14
N PRO A 97 -24.48 2.86 -24.27
CA PRO A 97 -25.32 2.51 -23.13
C PRO A 97 -24.68 1.51 -22.17
N ALA A 98 -23.90 0.56 -22.70
CA ALA A 98 -23.21 -0.43 -21.89
C ALA A 98 -22.16 0.20 -20.96
N ARG A 99 -21.30 1.08 -21.51
CA ARG A 99 -20.32 1.84 -20.74
C ARG A 99 -21.00 2.69 -19.68
N SER A 100 -21.97 3.53 -20.06
CA SER A 100 -22.61 4.47 -19.13
C SER A 100 -23.33 3.74 -17.99
N ALA A 101 -24.03 2.64 -18.30
CA ALA A 101 -24.74 1.85 -17.29
C ALA A 101 -23.77 1.13 -16.34
N ALA A 102 -22.66 0.57 -16.85
CA ALA A 102 -21.63 -0.04 -16.01
C ALA A 102 -20.92 0.99 -15.13
N GLN A 103 -20.59 2.17 -15.67
CA GLN A 103 -19.99 3.27 -14.90
C GLN A 103 -20.88 3.70 -13.73
N ALA A 104 -22.18 3.92 -13.97
CA ALA A 104 -23.12 4.32 -12.93
C ALA A 104 -23.22 3.27 -11.80
N LEU A 105 -23.30 1.98 -12.15
CA LEU A 105 -23.36 0.89 -11.19
C LEU A 105 -22.05 0.77 -10.38
N LEU A 106 -20.90 0.87 -11.06
CA LEU A 106 -19.59 0.87 -10.39
C LEU A 106 -19.43 2.05 -9.44
N GLU A 107 -19.81 3.25 -9.88
CA GLU A 107 -19.69 4.45 -9.06
C GLU A 107 -20.51 4.33 -7.77
N ASP A 108 -21.74 3.79 -7.86
CA ASP A 108 -22.57 3.58 -6.68
C ASP A 108 -21.99 2.56 -5.70
N GLU A 109 -21.59 1.39 -6.22
CA GLU A 109 -21.00 0.30 -5.43
C GLU A 109 -19.70 0.75 -4.74
N LEU A 110 -18.79 1.39 -5.48
CA LEU A 110 -17.51 1.86 -4.95
C LEU A 110 -17.69 2.98 -3.93
N ARG A 111 -18.66 3.88 -4.14
CA ARG A 111 -19.00 4.90 -3.16
C ARG A 111 -19.56 4.27 -1.89
N SER A 112 -20.36 3.21 -2.00
CA SER A 112 -20.86 2.47 -0.84
C SER A 112 -19.74 1.81 -0.06
N ARG A 113 -18.87 1.04 -0.73
CA ARG A 113 -17.72 0.39 -0.08
C ARG A 113 -16.81 1.39 0.63
N ARG A 114 -16.57 2.55 0.02
CA ARG A 114 -15.78 3.62 0.64
C ARG A 114 -16.44 4.17 1.91
N ARG A 115 -17.76 4.38 1.91
CA ARG A 115 -18.50 4.82 3.11
C ARG A 115 -18.40 3.80 4.23
N ASP A 116 -18.58 2.51 3.91
CA ASP A 116 -18.48 1.43 4.90
C ASP A 116 -17.07 1.34 5.50
N ALA A 117 -16.05 1.50 4.67
CA ALA A 117 -14.66 1.55 5.12
C ALA A 117 -14.41 2.74 6.05
N LEU A 118 -14.95 3.93 5.76
CA LEU A 118 -14.84 5.10 6.64
C LEU A 118 -15.55 4.88 7.98
N ALA A 119 -16.75 4.29 7.97
CA ALA A 119 -17.45 3.93 9.20
C ALA A 119 -16.62 2.95 10.06
N ALA A 120 -15.90 2.02 9.44
CA ALA A 120 -14.98 1.14 10.16
C ALA A 120 -13.78 1.89 10.76
N VAL A 121 -13.28 2.94 10.10
CA VAL A 121 -12.24 3.83 10.67
C VAL A 121 -12.80 4.59 11.88
N GLU A 122 -14.01 5.15 11.79
CA GLU A 122 -14.65 5.85 12.92
C GLU A 122 -14.87 4.92 14.12
N ALA A 123 -15.33 3.69 13.87
CA ALA A 123 -15.46 2.68 14.92
C ALA A 123 -14.11 2.35 15.56
N ALA A 124 -13.05 2.21 14.75
CA ALA A 124 -11.69 1.97 15.24
C ALA A 124 -11.17 3.15 16.08
N ALA A 125 -11.50 4.39 15.71
CA ALA A 125 -11.10 5.60 16.43
C ALA A 125 -11.59 5.64 17.89
N GLY A 126 -12.70 4.95 18.20
CA GLY A 126 -13.21 4.80 19.56
C GLY A 126 -12.47 3.79 20.45
N THR A 127 -11.52 3.03 19.90
CA THR A 127 -10.86 1.93 20.63
C THR A 127 -9.69 2.38 21.51
N GLY A 128 -9.31 1.53 22.48
CA GLY A 128 -8.07 1.73 23.25
C GLY A 128 -6.82 1.67 22.37
N ALA A 129 -6.75 0.68 21.48
CA ALA A 129 -5.61 0.48 20.58
C ALA A 129 -5.37 1.67 19.64
N TRP A 130 -6.44 2.33 19.16
CA TRP A 130 -6.30 3.56 18.38
C TRP A 130 -5.71 4.71 19.20
N ARG A 131 -6.19 4.90 20.44
CA ARG A 131 -5.65 5.93 21.33
C ARG A 131 -4.19 5.69 21.69
N GLU A 132 -3.79 4.44 21.91
CA GLU A 132 -2.39 4.06 22.12
C GLU A 132 -1.53 4.37 20.90
N GLY A 133 -2.00 4.04 19.69
CA GLY A 133 -1.33 4.41 18.45
C GLY A 133 -1.18 5.92 18.27
N ALA A 134 -2.25 6.69 18.51
CA ALA A 134 -2.22 8.14 18.40
C ALA A 134 -1.26 8.77 19.42
N ALA A 135 -1.25 8.29 20.67
CA ALA A 135 -0.31 8.74 21.70
C ALA A 135 1.14 8.42 21.33
N LEU A 136 1.40 7.26 20.72
CA LEU A 136 2.72 6.91 20.21
C LEU A 136 3.18 7.88 19.11
N LEU A 137 2.31 8.19 18.13
CA LEU A 137 2.61 9.17 17.09
C LEU A 137 2.89 10.56 17.67
N GLU A 138 2.10 10.99 18.66
CA GLU A 138 2.31 12.26 19.35
C GLU A 138 3.65 12.31 20.07
N ALA A 139 4.01 11.24 20.78
CA ALA A 139 5.30 11.11 21.45
C ALA A 139 6.46 11.20 20.44
N TRP A 140 6.38 10.49 19.31
CA TRP A 140 7.43 10.49 18.29
C TRP A 140 7.50 11.77 17.48
N CYS A 141 6.39 12.48 17.29
CA CYS A 141 6.38 13.81 16.68
C CYS A 141 7.13 14.82 17.56
N ARG A 142 7.01 14.71 18.89
CA ARG A 142 7.70 15.57 19.86
C ARG A 142 9.14 15.16 20.13
N THR A 143 9.40 13.86 20.23
CA THR A 143 10.71 13.29 20.58
C THR A 143 10.89 11.99 19.80
N PRO A 144 11.35 12.08 18.54
CA PRO A 144 11.52 10.89 17.72
C PRO A 144 12.61 9.98 18.30
N PRO A 145 12.45 8.66 18.20
CA PRO A 145 13.50 7.73 18.57
C PRO A 145 14.74 7.92 17.67
N SER A 146 15.92 7.82 18.29
CA SER A 146 17.17 7.75 17.55
C SER A 146 17.34 6.34 16.99
N LEU A 147 17.55 6.25 15.68
CA LEU A 147 17.69 4.98 14.98
C LEU A 147 19.14 4.80 14.56
N PRO A 148 19.81 3.69 14.93
CA PRO A 148 21.12 3.38 14.38
C PRO A 148 20.99 3.11 12.87
N VAL A 149 21.97 3.56 12.09
CA VAL A 149 22.05 3.25 10.66
C VAL A 149 22.49 1.79 10.47
N PRO A 150 21.66 0.90 9.90
CA PRO A 150 22.06 -0.49 9.64
C PRO A 150 23.01 -0.56 8.43
N ALA A 151 23.71 -1.70 8.27
CA ALA A 151 24.51 -1.99 7.08
C ALA A 151 23.61 -2.10 5.83
N ALA A 152 23.48 -1.00 5.10
CA ALA A 152 22.44 -0.80 4.09
C ALA A 152 22.49 -1.82 2.93
N GLU A 153 23.68 -2.04 2.36
CA GLU A 153 23.86 -2.88 1.16
C GLU A 153 23.45 -4.33 1.42
N GLU A 154 23.96 -4.95 2.49
CA GLU A 154 23.64 -6.35 2.80
C GLU A 154 22.14 -6.57 3.07
N VAL A 155 21.48 -5.60 3.70
CA VAL A 155 20.04 -5.65 3.98
C VAL A 155 19.25 -5.60 2.69
N LEU A 156 19.60 -4.68 1.79
CA LEU A 156 18.92 -4.48 0.51
C LEU A 156 19.12 -5.66 -0.43
N ASP A 157 20.34 -6.13 -0.61
CA ASP A 157 20.65 -7.25 -1.49
C ASP A 157 19.98 -8.54 -1.02
N ARG A 158 19.95 -8.77 0.31
CA ARG A 158 19.27 -9.93 0.89
C ARG A 158 17.76 -9.84 0.69
N ALA A 159 17.18 -8.65 0.79
CA ALA A 159 15.77 -8.43 0.53
C ALA A 159 15.43 -8.64 -0.95
N GLU A 160 16.23 -8.11 -1.87
CA GLU A 160 16.11 -8.28 -3.32
C GLU A 160 16.17 -9.76 -3.72
N ARG A 161 17.23 -10.48 -3.31
CA ARG A 161 17.36 -11.94 -3.55
C ARG A 161 16.15 -12.74 -3.06
N LYS A 162 15.54 -12.30 -1.96
CA LYS A 162 14.34 -12.96 -1.41
C LYS A 162 13.09 -12.71 -2.25
N VAL A 163 13.00 -11.56 -2.93
CA VAL A 163 11.93 -11.27 -3.89
C VAL A 163 12.10 -12.15 -5.12
N VAL A 164 13.29 -12.13 -5.74
CA VAL A 164 13.63 -12.92 -6.93
C VAL A 164 13.33 -14.40 -6.70
N ARG A 165 13.88 -14.99 -5.63
CA ARG A 165 13.65 -16.41 -5.30
C ARG A 165 12.17 -16.77 -5.18
N ARG A 166 11.34 -15.85 -4.64
CA ARG A 166 9.91 -16.08 -4.47
C ARG A 166 9.12 -15.91 -5.76
N LEU A 167 9.60 -15.06 -6.67
CA LEU A 167 9.05 -14.96 -8.02
C LEU A 167 9.33 -16.23 -8.80
N GLU A 168 10.58 -16.69 -8.81
CA GLU A 168 11.00 -17.95 -9.45
C GLU A 168 10.18 -19.13 -8.91
N THR A 169 10.04 -19.25 -7.59
CA THR A 169 9.27 -20.33 -6.95
C THR A 169 7.76 -20.23 -7.23
N SER A 170 7.26 -19.05 -7.61
CA SER A 170 5.84 -18.89 -7.91
C SER A 170 5.45 -19.58 -9.22
N GLY A 171 6.38 -19.69 -10.18
CA GLY A 171 6.10 -20.20 -11.52
C GLY A 171 5.08 -19.37 -12.30
N GLY A 172 4.85 -18.11 -11.90
CA GLY A 172 3.83 -17.24 -12.49
C GLY A 172 2.41 -17.50 -11.98
N GLU A 173 2.21 -18.39 -11.00
CA GLU A 173 0.89 -18.68 -10.44
C GLU A 173 0.40 -17.53 -9.55
N PRO A 174 -0.77 -16.91 -9.83
CA PRO A 174 -1.29 -15.77 -9.06
C PRO A 174 -1.36 -16.03 -7.56
N SER A 175 -1.82 -17.23 -7.19
CA SER A 175 -1.93 -17.67 -5.78
C SER A 175 -0.59 -17.73 -5.05
N ARG A 176 0.52 -17.92 -5.78
CA ARG A 176 1.88 -18.02 -5.22
C ARG A 176 2.64 -16.69 -5.25
N LEU A 177 2.18 -15.71 -6.05
CA LEU A 177 2.77 -14.36 -6.10
C LEU A 177 2.59 -13.57 -4.79
N HIS A 178 1.66 -13.95 -3.92
CA HIS A 178 1.45 -13.29 -2.63
C HIS A 178 2.72 -13.25 -1.75
N ALA A 179 3.50 -14.34 -1.76
CA ALA A 179 4.75 -14.40 -1.01
C ALA A 179 5.80 -13.43 -1.56
N ALA A 180 5.91 -13.34 -2.90
CA ALA A 180 6.78 -12.38 -3.58
C ALA A 180 6.33 -10.93 -3.30
N ARG A 181 5.03 -10.64 -3.36
CA ARG A 181 4.45 -9.33 -3.02
C ARG A 181 4.81 -8.90 -1.59
N LYS A 182 4.66 -9.79 -0.61
CA LYS A 182 5.06 -9.51 0.78
C LYS A 182 6.57 -9.24 0.90
N ALA A 183 7.39 -9.93 0.09
CA ALA A 183 8.83 -9.70 0.05
C ALA A 183 9.16 -8.33 -0.56
N ALA A 184 8.55 -7.98 -1.69
CA ALA A 184 8.77 -6.73 -2.40
C ALA A 184 8.38 -5.53 -1.55
N LYS A 185 7.25 -5.62 -0.83
CA LYS A 185 6.87 -4.61 0.17
C LYS A 185 7.96 -4.40 1.21
N ARG A 186 8.49 -5.48 1.80
CA ARG A 186 9.56 -5.38 2.80
C ARG A 186 10.86 -4.82 2.22
N TRP A 187 11.19 -5.16 0.98
CA TRP A 187 12.35 -4.60 0.29
C TRP A 187 12.21 -3.09 0.07
N ARG A 188 11.07 -2.63 -0.46
CA ARG A 188 10.77 -1.19 -0.62
C ARG A 188 10.84 -0.45 0.72
N TYR A 189 10.34 -1.08 1.78
CA TYR A 189 10.33 -0.48 3.12
C TYR A 189 11.74 -0.28 3.68
N ALA A 190 12.63 -1.26 3.47
CA ALA A 190 14.03 -1.13 3.84
C ALA A 190 14.73 -0.06 2.99
N ALA A 191 14.48 -0.05 1.67
CA ALA A 191 15.09 0.91 0.76
C ALA A 191 14.68 2.35 1.04
N GLU A 192 13.38 2.62 1.25
CA GLU A 192 12.91 3.97 1.59
C GLU A 192 13.40 4.47 2.94
N LEU A 193 13.62 3.56 3.91
CA LEU A 193 14.20 3.94 5.20
C LEU A 193 15.68 4.28 5.06
N LEU A 194 16.43 3.46 4.34
CA LEU A 194 17.86 3.66 4.11
C LEU A 194 18.14 4.89 3.24
N ALA A 195 17.26 5.19 2.30
CA ALA A 195 17.29 6.39 1.46
C ALA A 195 17.08 7.69 2.26
N ALA A 196 16.51 7.59 3.46
CA ALA A 196 16.33 8.74 4.33
C ALA A 196 17.60 9.12 5.11
N ALA A 197 18.66 8.30 5.05
CA ALA A 197 19.96 8.63 5.62
C ALA A 197 20.71 9.68 4.74
N PRO A 198 21.73 10.38 5.28
CA PRO A 198 22.40 11.47 4.57
C PRO A 198 23.03 11.07 3.21
N ASP A 199 23.02 12.03 2.28
CA ASP A 199 23.47 11.86 0.88
C ASP A 199 24.96 11.52 0.72
N ASP A 200 25.79 11.79 1.73
CA ASP A 200 27.23 11.51 1.74
C ASP A 200 27.57 10.08 2.18
N ALA A 201 26.56 9.24 2.43
CA ALA A 201 26.77 7.82 2.68
C ALA A 201 27.43 7.15 1.45
N PRO A 202 28.51 6.35 1.62
CA PRO A 202 29.22 5.68 0.52
C PRO A 202 28.33 4.81 -0.39
N SER A 203 27.13 4.46 0.07
CA SER A 203 26.18 3.57 -0.59
C SER A 203 24.91 4.28 -1.09
N HIS A 204 24.85 5.63 -1.10
CA HIS A 204 23.62 6.36 -1.44
C HIS A 204 23.08 5.99 -2.84
N GLU A 205 23.94 5.92 -3.86
CA GLU A 205 23.54 5.51 -5.22
C GLU A 205 22.96 4.08 -5.25
N HIS A 206 23.57 3.14 -4.51
CA HIS A 206 23.06 1.76 -4.41
C HIS A 206 21.70 1.70 -3.73
N ILE A 207 21.52 2.48 -2.66
CA ILE A 207 20.26 2.59 -1.92
C ILE A 207 19.15 3.16 -2.80
N GLU A 208 19.41 4.24 -3.53
CA GLU A 208 18.43 4.85 -4.43
C GLU A 208 18.10 3.92 -5.60
N ALA A 209 19.10 3.26 -6.19
CA ALA A 209 18.87 2.26 -7.22
C ALA A 209 17.99 1.12 -6.68
N ALA A 210 18.27 0.62 -5.48
CA ALA A 210 17.46 -0.41 -4.84
C ALA A 210 16.03 0.08 -4.54
N ARG A 211 15.86 1.34 -4.12
CA ARG A 211 14.55 1.96 -3.88
C ARG A 211 13.72 1.98 -5.16
N VAL A 212 14.29 2.42 -6.27
CA VAL A 212 13.63 2.45 -7.58
C VAL A 212 13.24 1.05 -8.04
N ARG A 213 14.15 0.07 -7.95
CA ARG A 213 13.83 -1.32 -8.33
C ARG A 213 12.76 -1.93 -7.42
N ALA A 214 12.83 -1.68 -6.12
CA ALA A 214 11.86 -2.18 -5.16
C ALA A 214 10.47 -1.57 -5.36
N GLU A 215 10.41 -0.27 -5.71
CA GLU A 215 9.19 0.41 -6.10
C GLU A 215 8.58 -0.21 -7.36
N ALA A 216 9.36 -0.32 -8.44
CA ALA A 216 8.89 -0.92 -9.69
C ALA A 216 8.37 -2.36 -9.48
N MET A 217 9.09 -3.18 -8.72
CA MET A 217 8.68 -4.55 -8.41
C MET A 217 7.42 -4.61 -7.53
N GLN A 218 7.32 -3.72 -6.53
CA GLN A 218 6.12 -3.62 -5.72
C GLN A 218 4.91 -3.19 -6.55
N ASP A 219 5.08 -2.25 -7.48
CA ASP A 219 3.98 -1.73 -8.29
C ASP A 219 3.47 -2.78 -9.28
N LEU A 220 4.37 -3.57 -9.89
CA LEU A 220 3.99 -4.73 -10.72
C LEU A 220 3.16 -5.74 -9.92
N LEU A 221 3.67 -6.21 -8.78
CA LEU A 221 2.97 -7.18 -7.92
C LEU A 221 1.75 -6.59 -7.21
N GLY A 222 1.73 -5.28 -7.03
CA GLY A 222 0.60 -4.49 -6.56
C GLY A 222 -0.54 -4.57 -7.55
N GLY A 223 -0.29 -4.18 -8.80
CA GLY A 223 -1.29 -4.19 -9.85
C GLY A 223 -1.88 -5.57 -10.13
N VAL A 224 -1.11 -6.66 -10.00
CA VAL A 224 -1.67 -8.03 -10.15
C VAL A 224 -2.74 -8.30 -9.09
N GLN A 225 -2.48 -7.90 -7.84
CA GLN A 225 -3.45 -8.05 -6.75
C GLN A 225 -4.65 -7.13 -6.94
N ASP A 226 -4.43 -5.89 -7.37
CA ASP A 226 -5.50 -4.91 -7.54
C ASP A 226 -6.45 -5.36 -8.67
N LEU A 227 -5.91 -5.93 -9.75
CA LEU A 227 -6.68 -6.56 -10.82
C LEU A 227 -7.45 -7.81 -10.36
N GLU A 228 -6.88 -8.62 -9.48
CA GLU A 228 -7.57 -9.77 -8.88
C GLU A 228 -8.80 -9.32 -8.07
N ILE A 229 -8.62 -8.31 -7.21
CA ILE A 229 -9.69 -7.73 -6.39
C ILE A 229 -10.78 -7.13 -7.30
N ALA A 230 -10.38 -6.39 -8.34
CA ALA A 230 -11.31 -5.80 -9.30
C ALA A 230 -12.08 -6.86 -10.09
N HIS A 231 -11.43 -7.95 -10.50
CA HIS A 231 -12.09 -9.06 -11.17
C HIS A 231 -13.12 -9.76 -10.26
N GLY A 232 -12.81 -9.91 -8.96
CA GLY A 232 -13.75 -10.41 -7.95
C GLY A 232 -15.01 -9.55 -7.88
N LEU A 233 -14.85 -8.23 -7.71
CA LEU A 233 -15.96 -7.29 -7.69
C LEU A 233 -16.79 -7.33 -8.98
N LEU A 234 -16.15 -7.29 -10.15
CA LEU A 234 -16.87 -7.36 -11.43
C LEU A 234 -17.65 -8.68 -11.57
N THR A 235 -17.15 -9.77 -11.02
CA THR A 235 -17.86 -11.05 -11.03
C THR A 235 -19.12 -10.99 -10.17
N GLU A 236 -19.04 -10.45 -8.96
CA GLU A 236 -20.20 -10.21 -8.08
C GLU A 236 -21.26 -9.37 -8.80
N LEU A 237 -20.85 -8.27 -9.42
CA LEU A 237 -21.75 -7.33 -10.10
C LEU A 237 -22.39 -7.92 -11.36
N VAL A 238 -21.63 -8.68 -12.17
CA VAL A 238 -22.19 -9.38 -13.36
C VAL A 238 -23.24 -10.39 -12.94
N THR A 239 -23.01 -11.13 -11.86
CA THR A 239 -23.97 -12.11 -11.33
C THR A 239 -25.23 -11.45 -10.78
N ALA A 240 -25.12 -10.26 -10.19
CA ALA A 240 -26.25 -9.50 -9.66
C ALA A 240 -27.04 -8.75 -10.74
N ALA A 241 -26.43 -8.43 -11.88
CA ALA A 241 -27.06 -7.65 -12.94
C ALA A 241 -28.03 -8.47 -13.80
N ASP A 242 -29.16 -7.85 -14.15
CA ASP A 242 -30.20 -8.44 -15.01
C ASP A 242 -29.64 -8.92 -16.34
N ASP A 243 -30.08 -10.11 -16.77
CA ASP A 243 -29.68 -10.71 -18.04
C ASP A 243 -30.09 -9.83 -19.23
N GLY A 244 -29.13 -9.61 -20.14
CA GLY A 244 -29.33 -8.75 -21.30
C GLY A 244 -29.30 -7.24 -21.01
N SER A 245 -29.10 -6.83 -19.76
CA SER A 245 -29.00 -5.40 -19.43
C SER A 245 -27.73 -4.77 -20.04
N PRO A 246 -27.76 -3.48 -20.41
CA PRO A 246 -26.56 -2.75 -20.81
C PRO A 246 -25.48 -2.75 -19.74
N ALA A 247 -25.86 -2.65 -18.46
CA ALA A 247 -24.94 -2.68 -17.33
C ALA A 247 -24.15 -3.99 -17.29
N ARG A 248 -24.85 -5.13 -17.37
CA ARG A 248 -24.20 -6.44 -17.43
C ARG A 248 -23.21 -6.55 -18.59
N THR A 249 -23.63 -6.09 -19.77
CA THR A 249 -22.78 -6.09 -20.97
C THR A 249 -21.48 -5.29 -20.74
N GLY A 250 -21.56 -4.09 -20.17
CA GLY A 250 -20.39 -3.27 -19.87
C GLY A 250 -19.48 -3.90 -18.80
N LEU A 251 -20.07 -4.49 -17.75
CA LEU A 251 -19.31 -5.19 -16.70
C LEU A 251 -18.58 -6.44 -17.24
N GLU A 252 -19.19 -7.20 -18.15
CA GLU A 252 -18.55 -8.35 -18.81
C GLU A 252 -17.39 -7.93 -19.74
N GLN A 253 -17.53 -6.80 -20.43
CA GLN A 253 -16.46 -6.19 -21.23
C GLN A 253 -15.27 -5.79 -20.34
N LEU A 254 -15.53 -5.11 -19.22
CA LEU A 254 -14.51 -4.77 -18.23
C LEU A 254 -13.80 -6.00 -17.70
N ARG A 255 -14.57 -7.02 -17.28
CA ARG A 255 -14.01 -8.25 -16.72
C ARG A 255 -13.05 -8.91 -17.71
N THR A 256 -13.44 -8.99 -18.97
CA THR A 256 -12.60 -9.55 -20.05
C THR A 256 -11.30 -8.76 -20.23
N ARG A 257 -11.37 -7.42 -20.24
CA ARG A 257 -10.19 -6.54 -20.28
C ARG A 257 -9.26 -6.76 -19.10
N LEU A 258 -9.80 -6.79 -17.87
CA LEU A 258 -8.98 -6.96 -16.66
C LEU A 258 -8.26 -8.31 -16.66
N SER A 259 -8.92 -9.40 -17.08
CA SER A 259 -8.26 -10.69 -17.18
C SER A 259 -7.10 -10.68 -18.19
N ALA A 260 -7.23 -9.96 -19.30
CA ALA A 260 -6.15 -9.82 -20.28
C ALA A 260 -4.97 -9.02 -19.70
N ARG A 261 -5.25 -7.87 -19.07
CA ARG A 261 -4.26 -7.02 -18.43
C ARG A 261 -3.53 -7.73 -17.28
N GLN A 262 -4.24 -8.54 -16.49
CA GLN A 262 -3.65 -9.29 -15.39
C GLN A 262 -2.65 -10.33 -15.90
N ARG A 263 -2.97 -11.07 -16.98
CA ARG A 263 -2.04 -12.01 -17.61
C ARG A 263 -0.77 -11.31 -18.11
N GLU A 264 -0.92 -10.16 -18.75
CA GLU A 264 0.23 -9.36 -19.21
C GLU A 264 1.11 -8.91 -18.04
N LEU A 265 0.49 -8.41 -16.96
CA LEU A 265 1.22 -7.91 -15.80
C LEU A 265 1.96 -9.02 -15.05
N ILE A 266 1.36 -10.22 -14.95
CA ILE A 266 2.01 -11.41 -14.41
C ILE A 266 3.23 -11.79 -15.27
N ALA A 267 3.07 -11.82 -16.60
CA ALA A 267 4.18 -12.13 -17.50
C ALA A 267 5.34 -11.12 -17.34
N ARG A 268 5.03 -9.82 -17.21
CA ARG A 268 6.03 -8.78 -16.93
C ARG A 268 6.71 -8.95 -15.57
N ALA A 269 5.95 -9.28 -14.53
CA ALA A 269 6.51 -9.51 -13.19
C ALA A 269 7.47 -10.70 -13.18
N VAL A 270 7.15 -11.79 -13.89
CA VAL A 270 8.02 -12.95 -14.05
C VAL A 270 9.25 -12.64 -14.92
N ALA A 271 9.10 -11.84 -15.98
CA ALA A 271 10.23 -11.43 -16.80
C ALA A 271 11.20 -10.45 -16.10
N SER A 272 10.76 -9.83 -14.99
CA SER A 272 11.53 -8.87 -14.20
C SER A 272 12.25 -9.50 -13.00
N SER A 273 12.11 -10.83 -12.79
CA SER A 273 12.84 -11.59 -11.76
C SER A 273 14.20 -12.04 -12.27
#